data_AF-A0A6H1ZY49-F1
#
_entry.id   AF-A0A6H1ZY49-F1
#
_cell.length_a   1.000
_cell.length_b   1.000
_cell.length_c   1.000
_cell.angle_alpha   90.00
_cell.angle_beta   90.00
_cell.angle_gamma   90.00
#
_symmetry.space_group_name_H-M   'P 1'
#
loop_
_entity.id
_entity.type
_entity.pdbx_description
1 polymer ?
#
loop_
_entity_poly.entity_id
_entity_poly.type
_entity_poly.pdbx_seq_one_letter_code
_entity_poly.pdbx_strand_id
1 'polypeptide(L)'
;MKIKTREVAYHRNGIGGDGFHVVRFTTTGDADTRGRDMLAVLFDGPGEVAVLDIGLLADGVIAFAQNSWRGADYYGPALRRAIKDLEA
;
A
#
# COMPACT_ATOMS: atom_id res chain seq x y z
N MET A 1 -4.82 5.94 9.08
CA MET A 1 -5.49 6.40 7.84
C MET A 1 -6.76 5.60 7.58
N LYS A 2 -7.80 6.17 6.96
CA LYS A 2 -8.94 5.40 6.44
C LYS A 2 -8.71 5.09 4.95
N ILE A 3 -8.88 3.83 4.58
CA ILE A 3 -8.71 3.33 3.22
C ILE A 3 -9.97 2.59 2.77
N LYS A 4 -10.16 2.50 1.46
CA LYS A 4 -11.11 1.60 0.81
C LYS A 4 -10.32 0.70 -0.13
N THR A 5 -10.17 -0.56 0.26
CA THR A 5 -9.48 -1.59 -0.52
C THR A 5 -10.24 -1.85 -1.82
N ARG A 6 -9.50 -2.02 -2.91
CA ARG A 6 -10.01 -2.35 -4.24
C ARG A 6 -9.63 -3.76 -4.64
N GLU A 7 -8.40 -4.15 -4.34
CA GLU A 7 -7.82 -5.42 -4.77
C GLU A 7 -6.68 -5.80 -3.83
N VAL A 8 -6.52 -7.12 -3.63
CA VAL A 8 -5.40 -7.71 -2.89
C VAL A 8 -4.86 -8.87 -3.72
N ALA A 9 -3.55 -8.97 -3.83
CA ALA A 9 -2.86 -10.08 -4.48
C ALA A 9 -1.65 -10.50 -3.65
N TYR A 10 -1.37 -11.80 -3.61
CA TYR A 10 -0.17 -12.34 -2.97
C TYR A 10 0.81 -12.85 -4.03
N HIS A 11 2.09 -12.49 -3.85
CA HIS A 11 3.19 -12.87 -4.74
C HIS A 11 4.24 -13.66 -3.96
N ARG A 12 4.43 -14.94 -4.32
CA ARG A 12 5.42 -15.85 -3.69
C ARG A 12 6.88 -15.63 -4.10
N ASN A 13 7.15 -14.74 -5.06
CA ASN A 13 8.48 -14.57 -5.67
C ASN A 13 9.05 -13.16 -5.36
N GLY A 14 9.00 -12.72 -4.11
CA GLY A 14 9.53 -11.41 -3.72
C GLY A 14 11.02 -11.41 -3.41
N ILE A 15 11.43 -10.46 -2.56
CA ILE A 15 12.84 -10.16 -2.31
C ILE A 15 13.48 -11.34 -1.57
N GLY A 16 14.52 -11.93 -2.17
CA GLY A 16 15.18 -13.10 -1.58
C GLY A 16 14.28 -14.35 -1.49
N GLY A 17 13.18 -14.38 -2.25
CA GLY A 17 12.17 -15.44 -2.16
C GLY A 17 11.13 -15.23 -1.06
N ASP A 18 11.20 -14.13 -0.31
CA ASP A 18 10.16 -13.78 0.64
C ASP A 18 8.90 -13.32 -0.09
N GLY A 19 7.74 -13.80 0.35
CA GLY A 19 6.46 -13.47 -0.26
C GLY A 19 5.98 -12.09 0.17
N PHE A 20 5.13 -11.46 -0.65
CA PHE A 20 4.55 -10.17 -0.29
C PHE A 20 3.14 -10.01 -0.82
N HIS A 21 2.38 -9.16 -0.14
CA HIS A 21 1.07 -8.72 -0.58
C HIS A 21 1.17 -7.40 -1.33
N VAL A 22 0.34 -7.28 -2.36
CA VAL A 22 0.08 -6.05 -3.07
C VAL A 22 -1.37 -5.68 -2.82
N VAL A 23 -1.61 -4.43 -2.40
CA VAL A 23 -2.94 -3.92 -2.12
C VAL A 23 -3.17 -2.66 -2.93
N ARG A 24 -4.19 -2.66 -3.79
CA ARG A 24 -4.69 -1.44 -4.42
C ARG A 24 -5.82 -0.87 -3.59
N PHE A 25 -5.76 0.42 -3.26
CA PHE A 25 -6.75 1.06 -2.39
C PHE A 25 -6.90 2.54 -2.69
N THR A 26 -8.06 3.09 -2.31
CA THR A 26 -8.28 4.53 -2.31
C THR A 26 -8.29 5.08 -0.88
N THR A 27 -7.66 6.23 -0.66
CA THR A 27 -7.65 6.95 0.62
C THR A 27 -8.97 7.70 0.85
N THR A 28 -9.49 7.66 2.08
CA THR A 28 -10.77 8.32 2.43
C THR A 28 -10.68 9.22 3.66
N GLY A 29 -9.59 9.14 4.42
CA GLY A 29 -9.42 9.86 5.69
C GLY A 29 -9.07 11.33 5.53
N ASP A 30 -7.81 11.59 5.16
CA ASP A 30 -7.19 12.92 5.14
C ASP A 30 -7.59 13.72 3.90
N ALA A 31 -7.83 15.03 4.05
CA ALA A 31 -8.22 15.92 2.95
C ALA A 31 -7.19 15.95 1.84
N ASP A 32 -5.89 15.99 2.18
CA ASP A 32 -4.79 16.12 1.19
C ASP A 32 -4.57 14.84 0.38
N THR A 33 -5.00 13.72 0.93
CA THR A 33 -4.86 12.42 0.27
C THR A 33 -6.17 11.90 -0.28
N ARG A 34 -7.33 12.44 0.12
CA ARG A 34 -8.66 11.86 -0.16
C ARG A 34 -8.86 11.63 -1.66
N GLY A 35 -9.27 10.42 -2.00
CA GLY A 35 -9.62 10.03 -3.36
C GLY A 35 -8.43 9.59 -4.22
N ARG A 36 -7.19 9.69 -3.73
CA ARG A 36 -6.01 9.16 -4.44
C ARG A 36 -6.10 7.64 -4.57
N ASP A 37 -5.71 7.13 -5.74
CA ASP A 37 -5.54 5.70 -5.99
C ASP A 37 -4.11 5.32 -5.66
N MET A 38 -3.96 4.35 -4.76
CA MET A 38 -2.71 4.02 -4.11
C MET A 38 -2.43 2.53 -4.27
N LEU A 39 -1.14 2.22 -4.30
CA LEU A 39 -0.58 0.87 -4.26
C LEU A 39 0.20 0.72 -2.96
N ALA A 40 -0.02 -0.38 -2.24
CA ALA A 40 0.86 -0.80 -1.16
C ALA A 40 1.52 -2.13 -1.49
N VAL A 41 2.79 -2.25 -1.09
CA VAL A 41 3.55 -3.50 -1.10
C VAL A 41 3.93 -3.79 0.35
N LEU A 42 3.54 -4.95 0.86
CA LEU A 42 3.72 -5.31 2.27
C LEU A 42 4.34 -6.70 2.40
N PHE A 43 5.36 -6.81 3.25
CA PHE A 43 5.87 -8.09 3.74
C PHE A 43 5.29 -8.37 5.14
N ASP A 44 5.52 -9.59 5.65
CA ASP A 44 4.95 -10.03 6.93
C ASP A 44 5.53 -9.27 8.13
N GLY A 45 6.77 -8.76 8.04
CA GLY A 45 7.44 -8.09 9.13
C GLY A 45 6.82 -6.74 9.52
N PRO A 46 6.91 -6.35 10.81
CA PRO A 46 6.34 -5.10 11.28
C PRO A 46 7.00 -3.89 10.59
N GLY A 47 6.17 -3.00 10.04
CA GLY A 47 6.64 -1.80 9.35
C GLY A 47 7.16 -2.01 7.91
N GLU A 48 7.18 -3.25 7.41
CA GLU A 48 7.62 -3.55 6.04
C GLU A 48 6.52 -3.24 5.02
N VAL A 49 6.26 -1.94 4.83
CA VAL A 49 5.15 -1.43 4.04
C VAL A 49 5.63 -0.25 3.21
N ALA A 50 5.66 -0.43 1.89
CA ALA A 50 5.82 0.66 0.93
C ALA A 50 4.44 1.08 0.41
N VAL A 51 4.22 2.39 0.27
CA VAL A 51 2.98 2.94 -0.30
C VAL A 51 3.35 3.97 -1.36
N LEU A 52 2.73 3.86 -2.52
CA LEU A 52 2.94 4.69 -3.70
C LEU A 52 1.59 5.13 -4.25
N ASP A 53 1.52 6.36 -4.77
CA ASP A 53 0.39 6.85 -5.55
C ASP A 53 0.51 6.35 -6.99
N ILE A 54 -0.56 5.75 -7.52
CA ILE A 54 -0.58 5.11 -8.84
C ILE A 54 -0.54 6.14 -9.97
N GLY A 55 -1.18 7.31 -9.78
CA GLY A 55 -1.13 8.39 -10.77
C GLY A 55 0.30 8.91 -10.91
N LEU A 56 0.97 9.15 -9.79
CA LEU A 56 2.39 9.55 -9.79
C LEU A 56 3.30 8.48 -10.40
N LEU A 57 3.04 7.19 -10.16
CA LEU A 57 3.78 6.11 -10.83
C LEU A 57 3.56 6.10 -12.35
N ALA A 58 2.33 6.32 -12.82
CA ALA A 58 2.01 6.41 -14.24
C ALA A 58 2.75 7.57 -14.92
N ASP A 59 2.96 8.67 -14.19
CA ASP A 59 3.75 9.82 -14.63
C ASP A 59 5.27 9.60 -14.50
N GLY A 60 5.72 8.42 -14.05
CA GLY A 60 7.13 8.07 -13.88
C GLY A 60 7.79 8.64 -12.62
N VAL A 61 7.01 9.17 -11.67
CA VAL A 61 7.53 9.77 -10.43
C VAL A 61 7.79 8.69 -9.38
N ILE A 62 9.08 8.36 -9.21
CA ILE A 62 9.58 7.39 -8.23
C ILE A 62 10.44 8.02 -7.12
N ALA A 63 10.60 9.35 -7.14
CA ALA A 63 11.55 10.04 -6.27
C ALA A 63 11.07 10.13 -4.81
N PHE A 64 12.04 10.08 -3.89
CA PHE A 64 11.83 10.39 -2.47
C PHE A 64 11.22 11.78 -2.30
N ALA A 65 10.39 11.95 -1.26
CA ALA A 65 9.60 13.14 -0.96
C ALA A 65 8.55 13.56 -2.00
N GLN A 66 8.41 12.85 -3.13
CA GLN A 66 7.35 13.10 -4.13
C GLN A 66 6.33 11.97 -4.13
N ASN A 67 6.78 10.73 -4.34
CA ASN A 67 5.95 9.53 -4.27
C ASN A 67 6.43 8.62 -3.14
N SER A 68 6.55 9.21 -1.94
CA SER A 68 7.21 8.57 -0.80
C SER A 68 6.36 8.76 0.45
N TRP A 69 5.43 7.83 0.65
CA TRP A 69 4.44 7.90 1.72
C TRP A 69 4.88 7.11 2.95
N ARG A 70 4.50 7.57 4.14
CA ARG A 70 4.76 6.87 5.42
C ARG A 70 3.86 5.63 5.56
N GLY A 71 4.17 4.60 4.79
CA GLY A 71 3.41 3.34 4.69
C GLY A 71 3.20 2.65 6.04
N ALA A 72 4.29 2.37 6.75
CA ALA A 72 4.29 1.67 8.04
C ALA A 72 3.35 2.30 9.06
N ASP A 73 3.49 3.61 9.29
CA ASP A 73 2.80 4.31 10.39
C ASP A 73 1.35 4.65 10.05
N TYR A 74 1.08 5.14 8.84
CA TYR A 74 -0.23 5.68 8.50
C TYR A 74 -1.18 4.65 7.92
N TYR A 75 -0.66 3.70 7.13
CA TYR A 75 -1.45 2.78 6.32
C TYR A 75 -1.37 1.33 6.80
N GLY A 76 -0.22 0.92 7.34
CA GLY A 76 0.09 -0.47 7.73
C GLY A 76 -1.03 -1.19 8.48
N PRO A 77 -1.56 -0.65 9.60
CA PRO A 77 -2.63 -1.32 10.36
C PRO A 77 -3.90 -1.58 9.54
N ALA A 78 -4.31 -0.63 8.70
CA ALA A 78 -5.52 -0.76 7.89
C ALA A 78 -5.32 -1.72 6.72
N LEU A 79 -4.13 -1.71 6.10
CA LEU A 79 -3.76 -2.61 5.00
C LEU A 79 -3.68 -4.06 5.48
N ARG A 80 -3.00 -4.33 6.59
CA ARG A 80 -2.89 -5.68 7.17
C ARG A 80 -4.26 -6.24 7.56
N ARG A 81 -5.17 -5.38 8.07
CA ARG A 81 -6.55 -5.79 8.32
C ARG A 81 -7.28 -6.15 7.03
N ALA A 82 -7.16 -5.34 5.99
CA ALA A 82 -7.81 -5.60 4.72
C ALA A 82 -7.35 -6.91 4.06
N ILE A 83 -6.06 -7.25 4.17
CA ILE A 83 -5.53 -8.54 3.70
C ILE A 83 -6.21 -9.68 4.45
N LYS A 84 -6.22 -9.64 5.78
CA LYS A 84 -6.87 -10.67 6.61
C LYS A 84 -8.36 -10.83 6.31
N ASP A 85 -9.08 -9.72 6.12
CA ASP A 85 -10.52 -9.74 5.86
C ASP A 85 -10.87 -10.33 4.47
N LEU A 86 -9.92 -10.34 3.51
CA LEU A 86 -10.12 -10.87 2.15
C LEU A 86 -9.55 -12.29 1.95
N GLU A 87 -8.61 -12.71 2.81
CA GLU A 87 -8.04 -14.06 2.81
C GLU A 87 -8.76 -15.03 3.75
N ALA A 88 -9.65 -14.52 4.62
CA ALA A 88 -10.51 -15.32 5.51
C ALA A 88 -11.74 -15.88 4.78
#